data_AF-A0A925WB20-F1
#
_entry.id   AF-A0A925WB20-F1
#
_cell.length_a   1.000
_cell.length_b   1.000
_cell.length_c   1.000
_cell.angle_alpha   90.00
_cell.angle_beta   90.00
_cell.angle_gamma   90.00
#
_symmetry.space_group_name_H-M   'P 1'
#
loop_
_entity.id
_entity.type
_entity.pdbx_description
1 polymer ?
#
loop_
_entity_poly.entity_id
_entity_poly.type
_entity_poly.pdbx_seq_one_letter_code
_entity_poly.pdbx_strand_id
1 'polypeptide(L)' 'MATCPLCALLRDPAAAGGLTWSSQHEPDGSVTWLCPTCTRAQLWLIEAGMAVATPTGP' A
#
# COMPACT_ATOMS: atom_id res chain seq x y z
N MET A 1 11.02 7.49 4.08
CA MET A 1 9.61 7.54 4.52
C MET A 1 8.72 7.43 3.30
N ALA A 2 7.69 6.59 3.34
CA ALA A 2 6.73 6.41 2.25
C ALA A 2 5.34 6.87 2.72
N THR A 3 4.44 7.20 1.81
CA THR A 3 3.02 7.50 2.14
C THR A 3 2.12 6.46 1.48
N CYS A 4 0.99 6.15 2.13
CA CYS A 4 -0.04 5.34 1.50
C CYS A 4 -0.57 6.09 0.28
N PRO A 5 -0.49 5.53 -0.94
CA PRO A 5 -0.92 6.22 -2.15
C PRO A 5 -2.44 6.45 -2.21
N LEU A 6 -3.22 5.73 -1.39
CA LEU A 6 -4.69 5.83 -1.37
C LEU A 6 -5.23 6.87 -0.38
N CYS A 7 -4.50 7.14 0.71
CA CYS A 7 -5.00 8.02 1.78
C CYS A 7 -3.94 8.98 2.35
N ALA A 8 -2.75 9.03 1.75
CA ALA A 8 -1.61 9.86 2.14
C ALA A 8 -1.07 9.64 3.57
N LEU A 9 -1.55 8.63 4.31
CA LEU A 9 -1.02 8.30 5.64
C LEU A 9 0.50 8.07 5.55
N LEU A 10 1.26 8.69 6.45
CA LEU A 10 2.71 8.54 6.49
C LEU A 10 3.09 7.19 7.11
N ARG A 11 3.95 6.44 6.41
CA ARG A 11 4.58 5.24 6.93
C ARG A 11 5.84 5.61 7.70
N ASP A 12 5.79 5.39 9.01
CA ASP A 12 6.96 5.32 9.87
C ASP A 12 7.37 3.84 10.03
N PRO A 13 8.49 3.40 9.43
CA PRO A 13 8.98 2.03 9.57
C PRO A 13 9.48 1.70 10.98
N ALA A 14 9.86 2.71 11.78
CA ALA A 14 10.35 2.54 13.14
C ALA A 14 9.22 2.46 14.17
N ALA A 15 8.02 2.95 13.83
CA ALA A 15 6.84 2.79 14.67
C ALA A 15 6.43 1.32 14.77
N ALA A 16 5.90 0.90 15.92
CA ALA A 16 5.40 -0.46 16.13
C ALA A 16 4.35 -0.90 15.08
N GLY A 17 3.57 0.06 14.57
CA GLY A 17 2.61 -0.18 13.49
C GLY A 17 3.22 -0.33 12.09
N GLY A 18 4.51 -0.05 11.89
CA GLY A 18 5.17 -0.06 10.57
C GLY A 18 5.20 -1.44 9.90
N LEU A 19 5.13 -2.53 10.68
CA LEU A 19 5.06 -3.91 10.21
C LEU A 19 3.65 -4.33 9.73
N THR A 20 2.62 -3.57 10.07
CA THR A 20 1.23 -3.88 9.69
C THR A 20 0.90 -3.44 8.26
N TRP A 21 1.81 -2.72 7.60
CA TRP A 21 1.65 -2.26 6.23
C TRP A 21 1.90 -3.40 5.24
N SER A 22 1.14 -3.40 4.14
CA SER A 22 1.34 -4.35 3.04
C SER A 22 2.24 -3.75 1.98
N SER A 23 3.16 -4.54 1.43
CA SER A 23 3.93 -4.16 0.23
C SER A 23 3.22 -4.65 -1.03
N GLN A 24 3.22 -3.80 -2.05
CA GLN A 24 2.86 -4.15 -3.42
C GLN A 24 4.11 -4.02 -4.27
N HIS A 25 4.45 -5.08 -5.00
CA HIS A 25 5.63 -5.14 -5.85
C HIS A 25 5.20 -4.91 -7.29
N GLU A 26 5.75 -3.86 -7.90
CA GLU A 26 5.42 -3.47 -9.27
C GLU A 26 6.33 -4.19 -10.29
N PRO A 27 5.91 -4.34 -11.56
CA PRO A 27 6.70 -4.97 -12.60
C PRO A 27 8.05 -4.29 -12.89
N ASP A 28 8.16 -2.99 -12.60
CA ASP A 28 9.40 -2.21 -12.73
C ASP A 28 10.38 -2.43 -11.55
N GLY A 29 10.01 -3.27 -10.58
CA GLY A 29 10.77 -3.57 -9.38
C GLY A 29 10.56 -2.57 -8.23
N SER A 30 9.73 -1.53 -8.43
CA SER A 30 9.39 -0.61 -7.36
C SER A 30 8.45 -1.26 -6.34
N VAL A 31 8.45 -0.72 -5.11
CA VAL A 31 7.61 -1.21 -4.02
C VAL A 31 6.76 -0.07 -3.48
N THR A 32 5.45 -0.25 -3.55
CA THR A 32 4.46 0.66 -2.96
C THR A 32 3.97 0.08 -1.64
N TRP A 33 3.68 0.93 -0.65
CA TRP A 33 3.22 0.49 0.66
C TRP A 33 1.79 0.96 0.93
N LEU A 34 0.91 0.02 1.28
CA LEU A 34 -0.48 0.27 1.64
C LEU A 34 -0.66 0.20 3.16
N CYS A 35 -1.38 1.18 3.72
CA CYS A 35 -1.68 1.18 5.15
C CYS A 35 -2.72 0.11 5.49
N PRO A 36 -2.81 -0.35 6.76
CA PRO A 36 -3.70 -1.45 7.14
C PRO A 36 -5.18 -1.21 6.79
N THR A 37 -5.64 0.04 6.90
CA THR A 37 -7.03 0.40 6.55
C THR A 37 -7.27 0.26 5.05
N CYS A 38 -6.35 0.75 4.23
CA CYS A 38 -6.44 0.67 2.77
C CYS A 38 -6.24 -0.76 2.26
N THR A 39 -5.33 -1.53 2.85
CA THR A 39 -5.19 -2.98 2.58
C THR A 39 -6.53 -3.68 2.81
N ARG A 40 -7.19 -3.45 3.95
CA ARG A 40 -8.47 -4.09 4.26
C ARG A 40 -9.58 -3.65 3.30
N ALA A 41 -9.59 -2.40 2.86
CA ALA A 41 -10.56 -1.90 1.87
C ALA A 41 -10.35 -2.51 0.47
N GLN A 42 -9.11 -2.87 0.13
CA GLN A 42 -8.73 -3.41 -1.19
C GLN A 42 -8.42 -4.92 -1.15
N LEU A 43 -8.80 -5.61 -0.08
CA LEU A 43 -8.45 -7.02 0.15
C LEU A 43 -8.93 -7.93 -0.98
N TRP A 44 -10.09 -7.63 -1.56
CA TRP A 44 -10.66 -8.38 -2.67
C TRP A 44 -9.80 -8.35 -3.94
N LEU A 45 -9.10 -7.24 -4.24
CA LEU A 45 -8.15 -7.17 -5.36
C LEU A 45 -6.94 -8.06 -5.07
N ILE A 46 -6.40 -7.95 -3.86
CA ILE A 46 -5.22 -8.69 -3.42
C ILE A 46 -5.48 -10.20 -3.46
N GLU A 47 -6.63 -10.66 -2.95
CA GLU A 47 -7.04 -12.07 -2.99
C GLU A 47 -7.27 -12.58 -4.42
N ALA A 48 -7.68 -11.70 -5.34
CA ALA A 48 -7.79 -12.01 -6.76
C ALA A 48 -6.44 -11.95 -7.51
N GLY A 49 -5.33 -11.67 -6.82
CA GLY A 49 -4.00 -11.51 -7.43
C GLY A 49 -3.89 -10.27 -8.32
N MET A 50 -4.75 -9.27 -8.13
CA MET A 50 -4.76 -8.02 -8.88
C MET A 50 -4.00 -6.93 -8.14
N ALA A 51 -3.36 -6.05 -8.91
CA ALA A 51 -2.72 -4.85 -8.39
C ALA A 51 -3.76 -3.92 -7.75
N VAL A 52 -3.42 -3.33 -6.59
CA VAL A 52 -4.22 -2.24 -6.03
C VAL A 52 -3.86 -0.99 -6.82
N ALA A 53 -4.74 -0.59 -7.73
CA ALA A 53 -4.53 0.61 -8.52
C ALA A 53 -4.44 1.83 -7.60
N THR A 54 -3.29 2.48 -7.61
CA THR A 54 -3.15 3.81 -7.02
C THR A 54 -3.87 4.79 -7.94
N PRO A 55 -4.57 5.80 -7.41
CA PRO A 55 -5.09 6.86 -8.26
C PRO A 55 -3.90 7.51 -8.95
N THR A 56 -3.76 7.27 -10.26
CA THR A 56 -2.92 8.12 -11.10
C THR A 56 -3.49 9.52 -10.96
N GLY A 57 -2.69 10.45 -10.43
CA GLY A 57 -3.02 11.86 -10.48
C GLY A 57 -3.34 12.30 -11.91
N PRO A 58 -4.05 13.43 -12.09
CA PRO A 58 -4.36 13.96 -13.41
C PRO A 58 -3.10 14.17 -14.27
#